data_AF-A0A858BVW2-F1
#
_entry.id   AF-A0A858BVW2-F1
#
_cell.length_a   1.000
_cell.length_b   1.000
_cell.length_c   1.000
_cell.angle_alpha   90.00
_cell.angle_beta   90.00
_cell.angle_gamma   90.00
#
_symmetry.space_group_name_H-M   'P 1'
#
loop_
_entity.id
_entity.type
_entity.pdbx_description
1 polymer ?
#
loop_
_entity_poly.entity_id
_entity_poly.type
_entity_poly.pdbx_seq_one_letter_code
_entity_poly.pdbx_strand_id
1 'polypeptide(L)'
;MADKRDYYEVLGIQKGASESEIKSAFRKMAMKYHPDKNPDNKEAEEKFKEVNEAYSVLSDPDKKSKYDKFGHAGVDPSAGFGGGAGFGGFEDIFDMFGGMFSGFGGSGGSRRRNGPMKGRDLQQEVAISFEEAAFGAKKQLKLTKYVECEKCHGSGAAEGSSKKSCPTCNGTGEVRTTQRTPFGQFQSVNTCQNCGGSGQVIETPCTECSGSGKVRKTVTISVDIPAGVDNDSIISIRGQGEPGTNGGPNGDLYVVIRVRAHSLFKRDGQDLWLEMPISYAQAALGDDITVPTLSEKVSYNIPAGTQPGTVFRLKGKGIRGLKTARMGDLYVKVVLEVPTKLNADQKKKIKELGDILDNENHGKKKSFSDKMKDLFK
;
A
#
# COMPACT_ATOMS: atom_id res chain seq x y z
N MET A 1 43.89 22.70 5.73
CA MET A 1 42.62 22.97 5.04
C MET A 1 42.65 22.15 3.78
N ALA A 2 41.88 21.07 3.71
CA ALA A 2 41.85 20.25 2.50
C ALA A 2 41.04 21.01 1.45
N ASP A 3 41.68 21.42 0.36
CA ASP A 3 41.00 22.05 -0.77
C ASP A 3 39.93 21.09 -1.31
N LYS A 4 38.65 21.49 -1.24
CA LYS A 4 37.54 20.74 -1.81
C LYS A 4 37.75 20.65 -3.33
N ARG A 5 37.56 19.44 -3.89
CA ARG A 5 37.73 19.17 -5.33
C ARG A 5 36.70 19.93 -6.15
N ASP A 6 37.08 20.40 -7.33
CA ASP A 6 36.16 21.14 -8.20
C ASP A 6 34.99 20.24 -8.65
N TYR A 7 33.76 20.76 -8.61
CA TYR A 7 32.57 19.98 -8.96
C TYR A 7 32.54 19.50 -10.41
N TYR A 8 33.16 20.23 -11.34
CA TYR A 8 33.32 19.77 -12.72
C TYR A 8 34.31 18.59 -12.79
N GLU A 9 35.38 18.60 -11.98
CA GLU A 9 36.32 17.49 -11.88
C GLU A 9 35.71 16.25 -11.21
N VAL A 10 34.85 16.44 -10.20
CA VAL A 10 34.12 15.35 -9.53
C VAL A 10 33.20 14.61 -10.52
N LEU A 11 32.50 15.35 -11.38
CA LEU A 11 31.67 14.78 -12.43
C LEU A 11 32.47 14.34 -13.67
N GLY A 12 33.76 14.72 -13.77
CA GLY A 12 34.64 14.39 -14.89
C GLY A 12 34.28 15.11 -16.19
N ILE A 13 33.81 16.36 -16.08
CA ILE A 13 33.37 17.22 -17.19
C ILE A 13 34.15 18.54 -17.19
N GLN A 14 34.10 19.29 -18.29
CA GLN A 14 34.75 20.60 -18.38
C GLN A 14 33.82 21.72 -17.88
N LYS A 15 34.41 22.79 -17.35
CA LYS A 15 33.69 24.02 -16.98
C LYS A 15 33.01 24.61 -18.23
N GLY A 16 31.71 24.87 -18.14
CA GLY A 16 30.89 25.29 -19.30
C GLY A 16 30.05 24.17 -19.94
N ALA A 17 30.11 22.94 -19.42
CA ALA A 17 29.25 21.84 -19.85
C ALA A 17 27.76 22.21 -19.81
N SER A 18 27.02 21.70 -20.79
CA SER A 18 25.56 21.85 -20.90
C SER A 18 24.83 21.04 -19.83
N GLU A 19 23.57 21.37 -19.55
CA GLU A 19 22.74 20.67 -18.55
C GLU A 19 22.59 19.17 -18.86
N SER A 20 22.49 18.82 -20.15
CA SER A 20 22.41 17.43 -20.61
C SER A 20 23.70 16.65 -20.35
N GLU A 21 24.87 17.28 -20.52
CA GLU A 21 26.17 16.70 -20.22
C GLU A 21 26.38 16.49 -18.72
N ILE A 22 26.00 17.48 -17.89
CA ILE A 22 26.04 17.39 -16.42
C ILE A 22 25.18 16.22 -15.93
N LYS A 23 23.95 16.10 -16.45
CA LYS A 23 23.01 15.03 -16.09
C LYS A 23 23.49 13.64 -16.54
N SER A 24 24.12 13.57 -17.71
CA SER A 24 24.69 12.32 -18.25
C SER A 24 25.89 11.86 -17.41
N ALA A 25 26.79 12.79 -17.08
CA ALA A 25 27.95 12.53 -16.23
C ALA A 25 27.56 12.08 -14.81
N PHE A 26 26.57 12.75 -14.20
CA PHE A 26 26.02 12.36 -12.91
C PHE A 26 25.49 10.93 -12.93
N ARG A 27 24.65 10.56 -13.91
CA ARG A 27 24.11 9.19 -14.00
C ARG A 27 25.21 8.14 -14.12
N LYS A 28 26.27 8.44 -14.88
CA LYS A 28 27.41 7.55 -15.07
C LYS A 28 28.19 7.34 -13.76
N MET A 29 28.46 8.41 -13.02
CA MET A 29 29.18 8.34 -11.74
C MET A 29 28.31 7.77 -10.61
N ALA A 30 27.04 8.13 -10.54
CA ALA A 30 26.08 7.60 -9.57
C ALA A 30 25.87 6.08 -9.74
N MET A 31 25.82 5.57 -10.97
CA MET A 31 25.81 4.13 -11.22
C MET A 31 27.14 3.44 -10.87
N LYS A 32 28.27 4.13 -11.00
CA LYS A 32 29.60 3.59 -10.70
C LYS A 32 29.82 3.45 -9.19
N TYR A 33 29.37 4.43 -8.41
CA TYR A 33 29.56 4.49 -6.96
C TYR A 33 28.28 4.14 -6.17
N HIS A 34 27.29 3.53 -6.81
CA HIS A 34 26.04 3.15 -6.15
C HIS A 34 26.30 2.17 -4.99
N PRO A 35 25.67 2.34 -3.81
CA PRO A 35 25.80 1.44 -2.67
C PRO A 35 25.52 -0.04 -3.02
N ASP A 36 24.46 -0.32 -3.78
CA ASP A 36 24.11 -1.69 -4.21
C ASP A 36 25.18 -2.37 -5.07
N LYS A 37 25.98 -1.61 -5.83
CA LYS A 37 27.06 -2.17 -6.68
C LYS A 37 28.41 -2.23 -5.96
N ASN A 38 28.54 -1.52 -4.84
CA ASN A 38 29.75 -1.45 -4.04
C ASN A 38 29.41 -1.62 -2.55
N PRO A 39 28.88 -2.78 -2.14
CA PRO A 39 28.58 -3.03 -0.73
C PRO A 39 29.85 -2.91 0.12
N ASP A 40 29.74 -2.29 1.29
CA ASP A 40 30.80 -2.10 2.30
C ASP A 40 32.05 -1.31 1.86
N ASN A 41 31.99 -0.61 0.73
CA ASN A 41 33.10 0.22 0.25
C ASN A 41 32.95 1.70 0.68
N LYS A 42 33.65 2.08 1.75
CA LYS A 42 33.65 3.46 2.29
C LYS A 42 34.13 4.51 1.28
N GLU A 43 35.09 4.18 0.42
CA GLU A 43 35.55 5.13 -0.61
C GLU A 43 34.51 5.37 -1.70
N ALA A 44 33.71 4.35 -2.03
CA ALA A 44 32.61 4.49 -2.99
C ALA A 44 31.49 5.35 -2.40
N GLU A 45 31.21 5.21 -1.10
CA GLU A 45 30.24 6.04 -0.39
C GLU A 45 30.66 7.52 -0.34
N GLU A 46 31.94 7.80 -0.05
CA GLU A 46 32.49 9.18 -0.07
C GLU A 46 32.43 9.80 -1.46
N LYS A 47 32.85 9.07 -2.50
CA LYS A 47 32.75 9.51 -3.90
C LYS A 47 31.30 9.70 -4.34
N PHE A 48 30.37 8.89 -3.85
CA PHE A 48 28.95 9.04 -4.12
C PHE A 48 28.36 10.31 -3.48
N LYS A 49 28.80 10.65 -2.25
CA LYS A 49 28.44 11.92 -1.59
C LYS A 49 28.96 13.12 -2.37
N GLU A 50 30.23 13.10 -2.78
CA GLU A 50 30.83 14.17 -3.61
C GLU A 50 30.08 14.35 -4.94
N VAL A 51 29.73 13.26 -5.62
CA VAL A 51 29.00 13.30 -6.90
C VAL A 51 27.59 13.88 -6.75
N ASN A 52 26.91 13.59 -5.65
CA ASN A 52 25.59 14.17 -5.36
C ASN A 52 25.68 15.66 -5.02
N GLU A 53 26.69 16.07 -4.24
CA GLU A 53 26.95 17.47 -3.93
C GLU A 53 27.23 18.28 -5.22
N ALA A 54 28.13 17.78 -6.07
CA ALA A 54 28.46 18.38 -7.36
C ALA A 54 27.24 18.54 -8.27
N TYR A 55 26.41 17.50 -8.37
CA TYR A 55 25.19 17.57 -9.18
C TYR A 55 24.19 18.58 -8.61
N SER A 56 23.99 18.63 -7.29
CA SER A 56 23.04 19.55 -6.65
C SER A 56 23.36 21.04 -6.88
N VAL A 57 24.63 21.35 -7.14
CA VAL A 57 25.12 22.70 -7.44
C VAL A 57 25.12 22.96 -8.94
N LEU A 58 25.60 22.02 -9.75
CA LEU A 58 25.74 22.22 -11.20
C LEU A 58 24.44 22.01 -11.99
N SER A 59 23.45 21.30 -11.45
CA SER A 59 22.15 21.09 -12.11
C SER A 59 21.22 22.29 -12.03
N ASP A 60 21.43 23.19 -11.07
CA ASP A 60 20.60 24.38 -10.85
C ASP A 60 21.27 25.61 -11.50
N PRO A 61 20.60 26.33 -12.42
CA PRO A 61 21.20 27.47 -13.12
C PRO A 61 21.71 28.59 -12.18
N ASP A 62 21.00 28.85 -11.08
CA ASP A 62 21.35 29.91 -10.13
C ASP A 62 22.54 29.50 -9.26
N LYS A 63 22.56 28.26 -8.78
CA LYS A 63 23.69 27.71 -8.01
C LYS A 63 24.94 27.53 -8.87
N LYS A 64 24.78 27.07 -10.11
CA LYS A 64 25.87 26.96 -11.08
C LYS A 64 26.49 28.33 -11.35
N SER A 65 25.66 29.36 -11.58
CA SER A 65 26.12 30.74 -11.78
C SER A 65 26.89 31.27 -10.56
N LYS A 66 26.44 30.98 -9.34
CA LYS A 66 27.14 31.36 -8.10
C LYS A 66 28.46 30.61 -7.92
N TYR A 67 28.47 29.30 -8.17
CA TYR A 67 29.67 28.47 -8.12
C TYR A 67 30.69 28.90 -9.18
N ASP A 68 30.25 29.20 -10.40
CA ASP A 68 31.14 29.64 -11.48
C ASP A 68 31.82 30.98 -11.19
N LYS A 69 31.16 31.86 -10.42
CA LYS A 69 31.63 33.21 -10.02
C LYS A 69 32.46 33.23 -8.74
N PHE A 70 32.08 32.44 -7.74
CA PHE A 70 32.63 32.54 -6.38
C PHE A 70 33.23 31.22 -5.86
N GLY A 71 33.27 30.18 -6.70
CA GLY A 71 33.72 28.85 -6.31
C GLY A 71 32.86 28.24 -5.20
N HIS A 72 33.46 27.36 -4.40
CA HIS A 72 32.79 26.70 -3.27
C HIS A 72 32.20 27.69 -2.26
N ALA A 73 32.79 28.88 -2.08
CA ALA A 73 32.31 29.89 -1.15
C ALA A 73 30.94 30.50 -1.55
N GLY A 74 30.56 30.45 -2.83
CA GLY A 74 29.27 30.96 -3.32
C GLY A 74 28.09 30.02 -3.10
N VAL A 75 28.37 28.78 -2.68
CA VAL A 75 27.38 27.70 -2.54
C VAL A 75 27.53 26.93 -1.22
N ASP A 76 28.46 27.35 -0.35
CA ASP A 76 28.63 26.77 0.98
C ASP A 76 27.41 27.12 1.85
N PRO A 77 26.68 26.10 2.36
CA PRO A 77 25.56 26.32 3.29
C PRO A 77 25.96 27.07 4.56
N SER A 78 27.25 27.11 4.90
CA SER A 78 27.80 27.78 6.09
C SER A 78 28.11 29.26 5.85
N ALA A 79 28.06 29.76 4.61
CA ALA A 79 28.40 31.14 4.26
C ALA A 79 27.21 32.11 4.24
N GLY A 80 26.00 31.65 4.59
CA GLY A 80 24.83 32.50 4.74
C GLY A 80 23.85 31.92 5.75
N PHE A 81 23.53 32.74 6.77
CA PHE A 81 22.69 32.45 7.94
C PHE A 81 23.46 31.89 9.16
N GLY A 82 23.80 32.80 10.08
CA GLY A 82 24.41 32.45 11.35
C GLY A 82 23.44 31.77 12.31
N GLY A 83 23.97 30.85 13.11
CA GLY A 83 23.39 30.48 14.41
C GLY A 83 22.89 29.04 14.55
N GLY A 84 23.82 28.13 14.88
CA GLY A 84 23.62 27.02 15.84
C GLY A 84 22.67 25.87 15.49
N ALA A 85 23.24 24.69 15.23
CA ALA A 85 22.99 23.46 16.01
C ALA A 85 23.65 22.23 15.35
N GLY A 86 24.39 21.49 16.18
CA GLY A 86 24.46 20.02 16.27
C GLY A 86 24.30 19.17 15.01
N PHE A 87 25.40 18.50 14.67
CA PHE A 87 25.48 17.33 13.80
C PHE A 87 24.57 16.18 14.31
N GLY A 88 23.62 15.72 13.48
CA GLY A 88 22.82 14.52 13.76
C GLY A 88 21.89 14.10 12.60
N GLY A 89 22.04 12.85 12.15
CA GLY A 89 20.98 12.05 11.51
C GLY A 89 20.65 12.31 10.04
N PHE A 90 20.78 11.28 9.21
CA PHE A 90 20.35 11.25 7.80
C PHE A 90 18.81 11.38 7.63
N GLU A 91 18.02 11.29 8.71
CA GLU A 91 16.57 11.49 8.70
C GLU A 91 16.16 12.98 8.69
N ASP A 92 16.92 13.87 9.34
CA ASP A 92 16.55 15.29 9.44
C ASP A 92 16.82 16.10 8.15
N ILE A 93 17.69 15.61 7.27
CA ILE A 93 17.89 16.22 5.95
C ILE A 93 16.68 16.01 5.05
N PHE A 94 15.98 14.86 5.15
CA PHE A 94 14.81 14.61 4.30
C PHE A 94 13.56 15.39 4.77
N ASP A 95 13.39 15.58 6.08
CA ASP A 95 12.31 16.43 6.63
C ASP A 95 12.61 17.93 6.47
N MET A 96 13.88 18.36 6.55
CA MET A 96 14.28 19.74 6.25
C MET A 96 14.21 20.04 4.74
N PHE A 97 14.49 19.06 3.87
CA PHE A 97 14.36 19.20 2.41
C PHE A 97 12.88 19.18 1.98
N GLY A 98 12.03 18.39 2.64
CA GLY A 98 10.58 18.40 2.45
C GLY A 98 9.88 19.68 2.95
N GLY A 99 10.40 20.29 4.01
CA GLY A 99 9.89 21.55 4.58
C GLY A 99 10.34 22.81 3.83
N MET A 100 11.55 22.83 3.25
CA MET A 100 12.13 24.01 2.59
C MET A 100 11.80 24.08 1.08
N PHE A 101 11.51 22.96 0.41
CA PHE A 101 11.11 22.95 -1.01
C PHE A 101 9.68 23.50 -1.26
N SER A 102 8.95 23.82 -0.19
CA SER A 102 7.66 24.53 -0.23
C SER A 102 7.82 26.07 -0.18
N GLY A 103 9.04 26.59 -0.05
CA GLY A 103 9.27 27.97 0.39
C GLY A 103 9.79 29.00 -0.62
N PHE A 104 10.35 28.63 -1.78
CA PHE A 104 11.19 29.61 -2.52
C PHE A 104 11.01 29.70 -4.05
N GLY A 105 9.94 29.15 -4.61
CA GLY A 105 9.67 29.25 -6.05
C GLY A 105 8.19 29.34 -6.37
N GLY A 106 7.58 30.52 -6.15
CA GLY A 106 6.18 30.73 -6.47
C GLY A 106 5.68 32.13 -6.14
N SER A 107 5.60 32.95 -7.17
CA SER A 107 4.82 34.19 -7.22
C SER A 107 3.44 34.03 -6.54
N GLY A 108 3.13 34.90 -5.58
CA GLY A 108 1.79 35.48 -5.39
C GLY A 108 0.62 34.56 -5.01
N GLY A 109 0.83 33.33 -4.58
CA GLY A 109 -0.25 32.42 -4.18
C GLY A 109 -0.39 32.29 -2.67
N SER A 110 -0.90 33.31 -1.98
CA SER A 110 -1.51 33.11 -0.67
C SER A 110 -2.59 32.02 -0.83
N ARG A 111 -2.27 30.76 -0.52
CA ARG A 111 -3.24 29.66 -0.56
C ARG A 111 -4.38 30.09 0.36
N ARG A 112 -5.48 30.58 -0.22
CA ARG A 112 -6.71 30.84 0.51
C ARG A 112 -7.07 29.52 1.19
N ARG A 113 -6.80 29.41 2.50
CA ARG A 113 -7.19 28.27 3.35
C ARG A 113 -8.70 28.01 3.35
N ASN A 114 -9.47 28.85 2.69
CA ASN A 114 -10.92 28.81 2.60
C ASN A 114 -11.47 28.38 1.22
N GLY A 115 -10.64 27.80 0.34
CA GLY A 115 -11.12 27.21 -0.90
C GLY A 115 -11.95 25.94 -0.69
N PRO A 116 -12.65 25.43 -1.73
CA PRO A 116 -13.32 24.12 -1.68
C PRO A 116 -12.33 23.02 -1.29
N MET A 117 -12.64 22.27 -0.23
CA MET A 117 -11.81 21.15 0.24
C MET A 117 -12.60 19.85 0.18
N LYS A 118 -11.98 18.81 -0.38
CA LYS A 118 -12.57 17.47 -0.43
C LYS A 118 -12.82 16.97 1.00
N GLY A 119 -13.96 16.32 1.19
CA GLY A 119 -14.26 15.62 2.44
C GLY A 119 -13.30 14.46 2.68
N ARG A 120 -13.23 14.00 3.93
CA ARG A 120 -12.35 12.89 4.30
C ARG A 120 -12.84 11.59 3.67
N ASP A 121 -11.89 10.82 3.17
CA ASP A 121 -12.17 9.46 2.72
C ASP A 121 -12.42 8.56 3.94
N LEU A 122 -13.29 7.56 3.76
CA LEU A 122 -13.64 6.59 4.79
C LEU A 122 -13.16 5.20 4.35
N GLN A 123 -12.79 4.37 5.32
CA GLN A 123 -12.44 2.97 5.08
C GLN A 123 -13.32 2.09 5.95
N GLN A 124 -13.90 1.05 5.37
CA GLN A 124 -14.74 0.09 6.08
C GLN A 124 -14.36 -1.33 5.66
N GLU A 125 -14.16 -2.21 6.64
CA GLU A 125 -13.90 -3.61 6.37
C GLU A 125 -15.20 -4.41 6.26
N VAL A 126 -15.23 -5.37 5.33
CA VAL A 126 -16.37 -6.23 5.09
C VAL A 126 -15.92 -7.68 5.03
N ALA A 127 -16.41 -8.47 5.96
CA ALA A 127 -16.21 -9.91 5.94
C ALA A 127 -17.17 -10.57 4.95
N ILE A 128 -16.62 -11.36 4.03
CA ILE A 128 -17.38 -12.19 3.09
C ILE A 128 -16.99 -13.67 3.23
N SER A 129 -17.90 -14.56 2.86
CA SER A 129 -17.60 -15.98 2.77
C SER A 129 -16.71 -16.26 1.55
N PHE A 130 -16.12 -17.44 1.52
CA PHE A 130 -15.27 -17.87 0.41
C PHE A 130 -16.08 -18.00 -0.90
N GLU A 131 -17.32 -18.48 -0.79
CA GLU A 131 -18.26 -18.64 -1.91
C GLU A 131 -18.71 -17.27 -2.44
N GLU A 132 -19.02 -16.33 -1.55
CA GLU A 132 -19.33 -14.94 -1.93
C GLU A 132 -18.16 -14.30 -2.68
N ALA A 133 -16.92 -14.56 -2.25
CA ALA A 133 -15.72 -14.08 -2.94
C ALA A 133 -15.55 -14.73 -4.33
N ALA A 134 -15.87 -16.01 -4.47
CA ALA A 134 -15.74 -16.74 -5.72
C ALA A 134 -16.80 -16.37 -6.76
N PHE A 135 -18.07 -16.24 -6.34
CA PHE A 135 -19.21 -16.01 -7.25
C PHE A 135 -19.63 -14.55 -7.36
N GLY A 136 -19.17 -13.70 -6.44
CA GLY A 136 -19.63 -12.32 -6.30
C GLY A 136 -20.92 -12.23 -5.48
N ALA A 137 -21.15 -11.08 -4.87
CA ALA A 137 -22.30 -10.87 -3.99
C ALA A 137 -22.67 -9.39 -3.92
N LYS A 138 -23.94 -9.10 -3.60
CA LYS A 138 -24.39 -7.75 -3.26
C LYS A 138 -24.57 -7.67 -1.75
N LYS A 139 -23.87 -6.74 -1.09
CA LYS A 139 -24.00 -6.53 0.36
C LYS A 139 -24.42 -5.11 0.68
N GLN A 140 -25.25 -4.98 1.71
CA GLN A 140 -25.61 -3.69 2.29
C GLN A 140 -24.74 -3.42 3.52
N LEU A 141 -24.02 -2.30 3.50
CA LEU A 141 -23.16 -1.87 4.58
C LEU A 141 -23.82 -0.72 5.33
N LYS A 142 -23.97 -0.86 6.64
CA LYS A 142 -24.41 0.23 7.50
C LYS A 142 -23.18 0.96 8.02
N LEU A 143 -23.05 2.23 7.67
CA LEU A 143 -21.93 3.09 8.06
C LEU A 143 -22.47 4.32 8.77
N THR A 144 -21.94 4.60 9.96
CA THR A 144 -22.20 5.85 10.66
C THR A 144 -21.16 6.89 10.24
N LYS A 145 -21.57 7.88 9.46
CA LYS A 145 -20.71 8.96 8.98
C LYS A 145 -21.36 10.32 9.13
N TYR A 146 -20.56 11.37 8.95
CA TYR A 146 -21.13 12.69 8.70
C TYR A 146 -21.76 12.71 7.31
N VAL A 147 -22.94 13.30 7.21
CA VAL A 147 -23.59 13.66 5.96
C VAL A 147 -23.84 15.16 5.96
N GLU A 148 -24.01 15.72 4.77
CA GLU A 148 -24.42 17.12 4.63
C GLU A 148 -25.73 17.36 5.36
N CYS A 149 -25.81 18.47 6.11
CA CYS A 149 -27.02 18.82 6.82
C CYS A 149 -28.11 19.24 5.83
N GLU A 150 -29.22 18.51 5.78
CA GLU A 150 -30.32 18.74 4.84
C GLU A 150 -30.98 20.12 5.02
N LYS A 151 -31.07 20.65 6.25
CA LYS A 151 -31.67 21.96 6.51
C LYS A 151 -30.85 23.16 6.04
N CYS A 152 -29.52 23.05 6.08
CA CYS A 152 -28.64 24.19 5.74
C CYS A 152 -27.81 23.95 4.48
N HIS A 153 -27.92 22.79 3.84
CA HIS A 153 -27.16 22.38 2.66
C HIS A 153 -25.66 22.70 2.79
N GLY A 154 -25.06 22.27 3.91
CA GLY A 154 -23.64 22.48 4.19
C GLY A 154 -23.23 23.91 4.59
N SER A 155 -24.14 24.88 4.56
CA SER A 155 -23.82 26.27 4.91
C SER A 155 -23.58 26.46 6.42
N GLY A 156 -24.21 25.66 7.28
CA GLY A 156 -24.16 25.83 8.73
C GLY A 156 -24.97 27.02 9.26
N ALA A 157 -25.56 27.84 8.38
CA ALA A 157 -26.47 28.92 8.77
C ALA A 157 -27.92 28.41 8.86
N ALA A 158 -28.73 29.02 9.71
CA ALA A 158 -30.18 28.76 9.74
C ALA A 158 -30.84 29.18 8.42
N GLU A 159 -31.99 28.58 8.10
CA GLU A 159 -32.76 28.92 6.90
C GLU A 159 -33.07 30.44 6.86
N GLY A 160 -32.76 31.09 5.73
CA GLY A 160 -32.89 32.55 5.56
C GLY A 160 -31.76 33.39 6.17
N SER A 161 -30.83 32.78 6.93
CA SER A 161 -29.59 33.41 7.38
C SER A 161 -28.45 33.08 6.42
N SER A 162 -27.42 33.94 6.38
CA SER A 162 -26.26 33.76 5.51
C SER A 162 -24.96 34.03 6.24
N LYS A 163 -23.88 33.50 5.68
CA LYS A 163 -22.52 33.79 6.14
C LYS A 163 -22.16 35.24 5.81
N LYS A 164 -21.89 36.05 6.83
CA LYS A 164 -21.40 37.42 6.63
C LYS A 164 -19.88 37.45 6.68
N SER A 165 -19.28 38.45 6.00
CA SER A 165 -17.85 38.68 6.08
C SER A 165 -17.46 38.98 7.53
N CYS A 166 -16.40 38.33 8.01
CA CYS A 166 -15.93 38.52 9.38
C CYS A 166 -15.45 39.96 9.57
N PRO A 167 -16.00 40.73 10.53
CA PRO A 167 -15.63 42.15 10.72
C PRO A 167 -14.20 42.32 11.22
N THR A 168 -13.64 41.30 11.89
CA THR A 168 -12.28 41.36 12.47
C THR A 168 -11.19 41.20 11.43
N CYS A 169 -11.40 40.37 10.40
CA CYS A 169 -10.42 40.11 9.35
C CYS A 169 -10.87 40.59 7.97
N ASN A 170 -12.04 41.23 7.85
CA ASN A 170 -12.65 41.68 6.59
C ASN A 170 -12.67 40.59 5.50
N GLY A 171 -12.99 39.35 5.87
CA GLY A 171 -13.07 38.24 4.92
C GLY A 171 -11.75 37.53 4.63
N THR A 172 -10.62 38.00 5.16
CA THR A 172 -9.30 37.42 4.85
C THR A 172 -8.98 36.16 5.66
N GLY A 173 -9.67 35.90 6.77
CA GLY A 173 -9.44 34.75 7.66
C GLY A 173 -8.19 34.86 8.54
N GLU A 174 -7.37 35.89 8.33
CA GLU A 174 -6.10 36.09 9.03
C GLU A 174 -6.01 37.53 9.55
N VAL A 175 -5.35 37.72 10.69
CA VAL A 175 -5.08 39.03 11.27
C VAL A 175 -3.57 39.23 11.27
N ARG A 176 -3.11 40.31 10.63
CA ARG A 176 -1.69 40.67 10.58
C ARG A 176 -1.38 41.66 11.70
N THR A 177 -0.50 41.26 12.61
CA THR A 177 0.00 42.13 13.67
C THR A 177 1.41 42.59 13.30
N THR A 178 1.60 43.89 13.12
CA THR A 178 2.91 44.48 12.86
C THR A 178 3.48 45.02 14.17
N GLN A 179 4.59 44.46 14.65
CA GLN A 179 5.32 44.97 15.80
C GLN A 179 6.61 45.64 15.33
N ARG A 180 6.83 46.88 15.76
CA ARG A 180 8.10 47.59 15.52
C ARG A 180 9.11 47.13 16.55
N THR A 181 10.22 46.58 16.07
CA THR A 181 11.38 46.19 16.90
C THR A 181 12.57 47.08 16.56
N PRO A 182 13.59 47.17 17.43
CA PRO A 182 14.81 47.93 17.16
C PRO A 182 15.55 47.49 15.88
N PHE A 183 15.31 46.26 15.42
CA PHE A 183 15.91 45.66 14.23
C PHE A 183 15.03 45.75 12.97
N GLY A 184 13.88 46.42 13.04
CA GLY A 184 12.95 46.59 11.91
C GLY A 184 11.50 46.27 12.26
N GLN A 185 10.65 46.18 11.24
CA GLN A 185 9.24 45.84 11.39
C GLN A 185 9.06 44.31 11.30
N PHE A 186 8.61 43.69 12.38
CA PHE A 186 8.26 42.27 12.39
C PHE A 186 6.74 42.15 12.15
N GLN A 187 6.34 41.41 11.13
CA GLN A 187 4.94 41.10 10.86
C GLN A 187 4.64 39.65 11.22
N SER A 188 3.75 39.43 12.18
CA SER A 188 3.21 38.12 12.49
C SER A 188 1.80 37.97 11.91
N VAL A 189 1.54 36.88 11.21
CA VAL A 189 0.21 36.54 10.69
C VAL A 189 -0.40 35.47 11.58
N ASN A 190 -1.53 35.78 12.22
CA ASN A 190 -2.26 34.84 13.06
C ASN A 190 -3.63 34.53 12.42
N THR A 191 -4.15 33.33 12.65
CA THR A 191 -5.53 32.99 12.23
C THR A 191 -6.53 33.85 13.01
N CYS A 192 -7.53 34.40 12.32
CA CYS A 192 -8.54 35.24 12.96
C CYS A 192 -9.36 34.43 13.98
N GLN A 193 -9.28 34.79 15.27
CA GLN A 193 -9.98 34.08 16.35
C GLN A 193 -11.51 34.14 16.21
N ASN A 194 -12.05 35.21 15.62
CA ASN A 194 -13.50 35.40 15.48
C ASN A 194 -14.15 34.48 14.41
N CYS A 195 -13.43 34.13 13.35
CA CYS A 195 -13.95 33.25 12.28
C CYS A 195 -13.22 31.92 12.16
N GLY A 196 -12.21 31.67 13.00
CA GLY A 196 -11.39 30.45 12.95
C GLY A 196 -10.66 30.24 11.62
N GLY A 197 -10.44 31.30 10.84
CA GLY A 197 -9.79 31.21 9.53
C GLY A 197 -10.72 31.14 8.32
N SER A 198 -12.04 31.02 8.51
CA SER A 198 -12.99 30.93 7.39
C SER A 198 -13.25 32.28 6.68
N GLY A 199 -12.83 33.40 7.29
CA GLY A 199 -13.17 34.74 6.80
C GLY A 199 -14.66 35.09 6.92
N GLN A 200 -15.51 34.16 7.36
CA GLN A 200 -16.95 34.35 7.44
C GLN A 200 -17.47 33.99 8.84
N VAL A 201 -18.50 34.71 9.29
CA VAL A 201 -19.16 34.44 10.57
C VAL A 201 -20.63 34.13 10.28
N ILE A 202 -21.14 33.12 11.00
CA ILE A 202 -22.54 32.75 10.96
C ILE A 202 -23.23 33.46 12.12
N GLU A 203 -24.15 34.38 11.83
CA GLU A 203 -24.90 35.09 12.88
C GLU A 203 -25.89 34.16 13.57
N THR A 204 -26.63 33.37 12.79
CA THR A 204 -27.62 32.41 13.30
C THR A 204 -27.21 31.01 12.86
N PRO A 205 -26.58 30.21 13.75
CA PRO A 205 -26.19 28.85 13.41
C PRO A 205 -27.43 27.97 13.18
N CYS A 206 -27.30 27.02 12.25
CA CYS A 206 -28.33 26.01 12.00
C CYS A 206 -28.55 25.18 13.28
N THR A 207 -29.82 24.97 13.65
CA THR A 207 -30.20 24.25 14.87
C THR A 207 -29.86 22.76 14.83
N GLU A 208 -29.82 22.14 13.65
CA GLU A 208 -29.57 20.69 13.51
C GLU A 208 -28.08 20.33 13.53
N CYS A 209 -27.23 21.17 12.92
CA CYS A 209 -25.79 20.92 12.85
C CYS A 209 -24.96 21.85 13.76
N SER A 210 -25.61 22.74 14.50
CA SER A 210 -24.99 23.73 15.41
C SER A 210 -23.87 24.54 14.75
N GLY A 211 -24.04 24.92 13.47
CA GLY A 211 -23.05 25.69 12.71
C GLY A 211 -22.01 24.87 11.94
N SER A 212 -21.95 23.55 12.13
CA SER A 212 -20.90 22.71 11.50
C SER A 212 -21.15 22.36 10.02
N GLY A 213 -22.38 22.53 9.53
CA GLY A 213 -22.79 22.18 8.16
C GLY A 213 -22.96 20.67 7.91
N LYS A 214 -22.67 19.82 8.91
CA LYS A 214 -22.73 18.35 8.78
C LYS A 214 -23.36 17.69 9.99
N VAL A 215 -24.04 16.57 9.77
CA VAL A 215 -24.75 15.82 10.82
C VAL A 215 -24.34 14.36 10.80
N ARG A 216 -24.21 13.73 11.96
CA ARG A 216 -23.83 12.31 12.05
C ARG A 216 -25.09 11.45 11.85
N LYS A 217 -25.14 10.68 10.76
CA LYS A 217 -26.25 9.76 10.45
C LYS A 217 -25.69 8.38 10.10
N THR A 218 -26.49 7.34 10.35
CA THR A 218 -26.21 5.97 9.89
C THR A 218 -26.87 5.79 8.53
N VAL A 219 -26.07 5.52 7.51
CA VAL A 219 -26.51 5.31 6.14
C VAL A 219 -26.21 3.88 5.69
N THR A 220 -27.10 3.35 4.85
CA THR A 220 -26.92 2.03 4.25
C THR A 220 -26.44 2.19 2.81
N ILE A 221 -25.28 1.62 2.50
CA ILE A 221 -24.66 1.69 1.17
C ILE A 221 -24.66 0.28 0.59
N SER A 222 -25.23 0.11 -0.61
CA SER A 222 -25.15 -1.15 -1.35
C SER A 222 -23.81 -1.24 -2.08
N VAL A 223 -23.10 -2.35 -1.90
CA VAL A 223 -21.80 -2.62 -2.51
C VAL A 223 -21.91 -3.89 -3.33
N ASP A 224 -21.62 -3.75 -4.63
CA ASP A 224 -21.55 -4.86 -5.57
C ASP A 224 -20.11 -5.41 -5.55
N ILE A 225 -19.95 -6.61 -5.01
CA ILE A 225 -18.67 -7.31 -4.90
C ILE A 225 -18.51 -8.21 -6.14
N PRO A 226 -17.51 -7.96 -7.01
CA PRO A 226 -17.31 -8.76 -8.21
C PRO A 226 -16.85 -10.19 -7.87
N ALA A 227 -17.16 -11.13 -8.76
CA ALA A 227 -16.66 -12.50 -8.66
C ALA A 227 -15.13 -12.54 -8.79
N GLY A 228 -14.47 -13.32 -7.95
CA GLY A 228 -13.03 -13.50 -7.98
C GLY A 228 -12.22 -12.53 -7.13
N VAL A 229 -12.86 -11.71 -6.30
CA VAL A 229 -12.18 -10.84 -5.33
C VAL A 229 -11.33 -11.64 -4.38
N ASP A 230 -10.14 -11.14 -4.06
CA ASP A 230 -9.23 -11.78 -3.11
C ASP A 230 -9.24 -11.07 -1.75
N ASN A 231 -8.59 -11.66 -0.75
CA ASN A 231 -8.42 -11.01 0.54
C ASN A 231 -7.69 -9.68 0.39
N ASP A 232 -8.10 -8.69 1.20
CA ASP A 232 -7.61 -7.31 1.20
C ASP A 232 -7.84 -6.55 -0.13
N SER A 233 -8.69 -7.07 -1.02
CA SER A 233 -9.16 -6.33 -2.20
C SER A 233 -9.93 -5.08 -1.78
N ILE A 234 -9.72 -3.97 -2.50
CA ILE A 234 -10.33 -2.68 -2.20
C ILE A 234 -11.36 -2.32 -3.28
N ILE A 235 -12.61 -2.07 -2.87
CA ILE A 235 -13.65 -1.50 -3.72
C ILE A 235 -13.82 -0.02 -3.34
N SER A 236 -13.57 0.88 -4.30
CA SER A 236 -13.78 2.32 -4.11
C SER A 236 -15.18 2.75 -4.54
N ILE A 237 -15.93 3.40 -3.65
CA ILE A 237 -17.24 3.97 -3.92
C ILE A 237 -17.14 5.50 -3.84
N ARG A 238 -17.24 6.14 -5.00
CA ARG A 238 -16.98 7.58 -5.13
C ARG A 238 -18.06 8.42 -4.43
N GLY A 239 -17.64 9.50 -3.76
CA GLY A 239 -18.53 10.46 -3.10
C GLY A 239 -19.24 9.94 -1.86
N GLN A 240 -18.92 8.72 -1.42
CA GLN A 240 -19.52 8.07 -0.25
C GLN A 240 -18.70 8.20 1.05
N GLY A 241 -17.66 9.03 1.05
CA GLY A 241 -16.94 9.46 2.26
C GLY A 241 -17.68 10.56 3.03
N GLU A 242 -16.92 11.34 3.81
CA GLU A 242 -17.44 12.50 4.54
C GLU A 242 -17.75 13.68 3.60
N PRO A 243 -18.67 14.60 3.98
CA PRO A 243 -18.93 15.80 3.19
C PRO A 243 -17.71 16.71 3.11
N GLY A 244 -17.51 17.31 1.94
CA GLY A 244 -16.50 18.36 1.75
C GLY A 244 -16.86 19.66 2.44
N THR A 245 -15.89 20.56 2.56
CA THR A 245 -16.09 21.90 3.14
C THR A 245 -15.94 22.97 2.06
N ASN A 246 -16.59 24.11 2.27
CA ASN A 246 -16.54 25.27 1.36
C ASN A 246 -16.89 24.94 -0.10
N GLY A 247 -17.87 24.07 -0.32
CA GLY A 247 -18.29 23.63 -1.66
C GLY A 247 -17.35 22.60 -2.31
N GLY A 248 -16.44 22.00 -1.53
CA GLY A 248 -15.62 20.90 -1.99
C GLY A 248 -16.41 19.59 -2.13
N PRO A 249 -15.95 18.66 -2.99
CA PRO A 249 -16.64 17.38 -3.18
C PRO A 249 -16.55 16.49 -1.94
N ASN A 250 -17.43 15.50 -1.84
CA ASN A 250 -17.35 14.50 -0.78
C ASN A 250 -16.08 13.65 -0.91
N GLY A 251 -15.65 13.09 0.21
CA GLY A 251 -14.69 12.00 0.24
C GLY A 251 -15.22 10.75 -0.45
N ASP A 252 -14.38 9.74 -0.59
CA ASP A 252 -14.71 8.43 -1.13
C ASP A 252 -14.78 7.37 0.00
N LEU A 253 -15.49 6.28 -0.24
CA LEU A 253 -15.52 5.12 0.66
C LEU A 253 -14.71 3.97 0.07
N TYR A 254 -13.69 3.53 0.79
CA TYR A 254 -12.88 2.36 0.47
C TYR A 254 -13.36 1.17 1.28
N VAL A 255 -13.93 0.18 0.59
CA VAL A 255 -14.40 -1.06 1.19
C VAL A 255 -13.31 -2.11 1.07
N VAL A 256 -12.71 -2.50 2.19
CA VAL A 256 -11.67 -3.54 2.23
C VAL A 256 -12.33 -4.88 2.49
N ILE A 257 -12.11 -5.83 1.58
CA ILE A 257 -12.70 -7.15 1.63
C ILE A 257 -11.84 -8.06 2.50
N ARG A 258 -12.46 -8.71 3.50
CA ARG A 258 -11.86 -9.81 4.24
C ARG A 258 -12.58 -11.11 3.91
N VAL A 259 -11.87 -12.05 3.28
CA VAL A 259 -12.44 -13.35 2.92
C VAL A 259 -12.24 -14.32 4.07
N ARG A 260 -13.31 -14.94 4.55
CA ARG A 260 -13.21 -15.99 5.58
C ARG A 260 -12.54 -17.23 4.99
N ALA A 261 -11.64 -17.83 5.77
CA ALA A 261 -11.02 -19.10 5.41
C ALA A 261 -12.08 -20.20 5.25
N HIS A 262 -11.95 -21.00 4.19
CA HIS A 262 -12.79 -22.17 3.98
C HIS A 262 -12.15 -23.40 4.65
N SER A 263 -12.97 -24.32 5.16
CA SER A 263 -12.52 -25.54 5.85
C SER A 263 -11.90 -26.60 4.94
N LEU A 264 -11.98 -26.45 3.62
CA LEU A 264 -11.66 -27.48 2.63
C LEU A 264 -10.72 -26.90 1.57
N PHE A 265 -11.05 -25.71 1.07
CA PHE A 265 -10.29 -25.06 0.02
C PHE A 265 -9.28 -24.07 0.56
N LYS A 266 -8.06 -24.16 0.06
CA LYS A 266 -7.04 -23.12 0.18
C LYS A 266 -6.86 -22.45 -1.17
N ARG A 267 -7.01 -21.14 -1.22
CA ARG A 267 -6.81 -20.36 -2.44
C ARG A 267 -5.34 -20.02 -2.64
N ASP A 268 -4.87 -20.16 -3.87
CA ASP A 268 -3.57 -19.67 -4.33
C ASP A 268 -3.77 -18.94 -5.67
N GLY A 269 -3.89 -17.61 -5.62
CA GLY A 269 -4.24 -16.79 -6.78
C GLY A 269 -5.61 -17.13 -7.35
N GLN A 270 -5.66 -17.71 -8.55
CA GLN A 270 -6.90 -18.19 -9.18
C GLN A 270 -7.15 -19.68 -8.93
N ASP A 271 -6.12 -20.40 -8.48
CA ASP A 271 -6.17 -21.83 -8.30
C ASP A 271 -6.61 -22.18 -6.87
N LEU A 272 -7.21 -23.35 -6.74
CA LEU A 272 -7.67 -23.89 -5.46
C LEU A 272 -6.89 -25.14 -5.12
N TRP A 273 -6.67 -25.34 -3.83
CA TRP A 273 -6.05 -26.52 -3.27
C TRP A 273 -7.02 -27.19 -2.30
N LEU A 274 -7.18 -28.49 -2.47
CA LEU A 274 -7.98 -29.35 -1.60
C LEU A 274 -7.13 -30.54 -1.19
N GLU A 275 -7.11 -30.87 0.10
CA GLU A 275 -6.56 -32.14 0.56
C GLU A 275 -7.70 -33.17 0.64
N MET A 276 -7.56 -34.26 -0.12
CA MET A 276 -8.53 -35.33 -0.17
C MET A 276 -7.99 -36.54 0.59
N PRO A 277 -8.57 -36.90 1.74
CA PRO A 277 -8.22 -38.14 2.41
C PRO A 277 -8.75 -39.33 1.62
N ILE A 278 -7.88 -40.31 1.35
CA ILE A 278 -8.26 -41.60 0.76
C ILE A 278 -7.75 -42.75 1.63
N SER A 279 -8.47 -43.85 1.61
CA SER A 279 -8.07 -45.06 2.31
C SER A 279 -6.98 -45.83 1.57
N TYR A 280 -6.26 -46.69 2.29
CA TYR A 280 -5.26 -47.59 1.69
C TYR A 280 -5.83 -48.48 0.57
N ALA A 281 -7.05 -49.00 0.76
CA ALA A 281 -7.69 -49.84 -0.26
C ALA A 281 -7.91 -49.05 -1.56
N GLN A 282 -8.41 -47.81 -1.46
CA GLN A 282 -8.64 -46.93 -2.61
C GLN A 282 -7.33 -46.55 -3.31
N ALA A 283 -6.28 -46.24 -2.55
CA ALA A 283 -4.97 -45.93 -3.11
C ALA A 283 -4.35 -47.13 -3.85
N ALA A 284 -4.48 -48.34 -3.28
CA ALA A 284 -3.88 -49.55 -3.83
C ALA A 284 -4.65 -50.08 -5.05
N LEU A 285 -5.98 -50.14 -4.96
CA LEU A 285 -6.84 -50.79 -5.96
C LEU A 285 -7.39 -49.82 -7.02
N GLY A 286 -7.34 -48.51 -6.75
CA GLY A 286 -8.11 -47.51 -7.50
C GLY A 286 -9.56 -47.47 -7.04
N ASP A 287 -10.19 -46.31 -7.20
CA ASP A 287 -11.60 -46.10 -6.85
C ASP A 287 -12.15 -44.84 -7.55
N ASP A 288 -13.47 -44.75 -7.66
CA ASP A 288 -14.16 -43.55 -8.13
C ASP A 288 -14.52 -42.65 -6.95
N ILE A 289 -13.74 -41.60 -6.73
CA ILE A 289 -13.98 -40.66 -5.63
C ILE A 289 -14.83 -39.46 -6.08
N THR A 290 -15.62 -38.93 -5.15
CA THR A 290 -16.38 -37.71 -5.38
C THR A 290 -15.64 -36.50 -4.82
N VAL A 291 -15.14 -35.63 -5.71
CA VAL A 291 -14.42 -34.42 -5.36
C VAL A 291 -15.41 -33.24 -5.23
N PRO A 292 -15.48 -32.56 -4.08
CA PRO A 292 -16.25 -31.33 -3.95
C PRO A 292 -15.55 -30.19 -4.69
N THR A 293 -16.29 -29.48 -5.54
CA THR A 293 -15.89 -28.18 -6.10
C THR A 293 -16.74 -27.07 -5.47
N LEU A 294 -16.51 -25.81 -5.84
CA LEU A 294 -17.28 -24.68 -5.32
C LEU A 294 -18.76 -24.67 -5.76
N SER A 295 -19.09 -25.29 -6.88
CA SER A 295 -20.45 -25.29 -7.44
C SER A 295 -21.10 -26.67 -7.45
N GLU A 296 -20.33 -27.72 -7.66
CA GLU A 296 -20.84 -29.08 -7.86
C GLU A 296 -19.89 -30.16 -7.35
N LYS A 297 -20.34 -31.41 -7.36
CA LYS A 297 -19.52 -32.57 -7.04
C LYS A 297 -19.11 -33.25 -8.35
N VAL A 298 -17.81 -33.51 -8.51
CA VAL A 298 -17.25 -34.14 -9.72
C VAL A 298 -16.71 -35.51 -9.35
N SER A 299 -17.09 -36.55 -10.10
CA SER A 299 -16.49 -37.88 -9.96
C SER A 299 -15.11 -37.91 -10.62
N TYR A 300 -14.12 -38.48 -9.93
CA TYR A 300 -12.77 -38.65 -10.43
C TYR A 300 -12.26 -40.07 -10.15
N ASN A 301 -11.86 -40.76 -11.21
CA ASN A 301 -11.27 -42.09 -11.13
C ASN A 301 -9.80 -41.98 -10.69
N ILE A 302 -9.50 -42.50 -9.50
CA ILE A 302 -8.14 -42.63 -9.00
C ILE A 302 -7.54 -43.93 -9.54
N PRO A 303 -6.37 -43.88 -10.21
CA PRO A 303 -5.72 -45.08 -10.70
C PRO A 303 -5.15 -45.92 -9.54
N ALA A 304 -5.11 -47.24 -9.75
CA ALA A 304 -4.46 -48.16 -8.84
C ALA A 304 -2.99 -47.79 -8.61
N GLY A 305 -2.50 -47.98 -7.38
CA GLY A 305 -1.13 -47.64 -6.99
C GLY A 305 -0.87 -46.14 -6.77
N THR A 306 -1.92 -45.33 -6.59
CA THR A 306 -1.79 -43.89 -6.32
C THR A 306 -1.00 -43.64 -5.05
N GLN A 307 0.06 -42.85 -5.17
CA GLN A 307 0.97 -42.58 -4.06
C GLN A 307 0.43 -41.44 -3.18
N PRO A 308 0.69 -41.45 -1.85
CA PRO A 308 0.41 -40.32 -0.99
C PRO A 308 1.13 -39.05 -1.50
N GLY A 309 0.45 -37.92 -1.45
CA GLY A 309 0.95 -36.64 -1.95
C GLY A 309 0.84 -36.45 -3.46
N THR A 310 0.33 -37.44 -4.20
CA THR A 310 -0.02 -37.25 -5.62
C THR A 310 -1.01 -36.10 -5.76
N VAL A 311 -0.76 -35.20 -6.69
CA VAL A 311 -1.63 -34.07 -6.99
C VAL A 311 -2.22 -34.26 -8.38
N PHE A 312 -3.54 -34.25 -8.48
CA PHE A 312 -4.23 -34.21 -9.77
C PHE A 312 -4.99 -32.89 -9.94
N ARG A 313 -5.25 -32.52 -11.18
CA ARG A 313 -5.79 -31.22 -11.56
C ARG A 313 -7.13 -31.35 -12.24
N LEU A 314 -8.14 -30.67 -11.70
CA LEU A 314 -9.45 -30.48 -12.32
C LEU A 314 -9.48 -29.11 -13.01
N LYS A 315 -9.42 -29.13 -14.34
CA LYS A 315 -9.33 -27.91 -15.16
C LYS A 315 -10.60 -27.06 -15.05
N GLY A 316 -10.45 -25.76 -14.87
CA GLY A 316 -11.55 -24.78 -14.87
C GLY A 316 -12.45 -24.84 -13.63
N LYS A 317 -12.02 -25.52 -12.56
CA LYS A 317 -12.76 -25.65 -11.29
C LYS A 317 -12.19 -24.79 -10.15
N GLY A 318 -11.33 -23.81 -10.48
CA GLY A 318 -10.82 -22.80 -9.57
C GLY A 318 -11.70 -21.53 -9.51
N ILE A 319 -11.07 -20.39 -9.24
CA ILE A 319 -11.72 -19.09 -9.12
C ILE A 319 -11.59 -18.30 -10.43
N ARG A 320 -12.61 -17.51 -10.75
CA ARG A 320 -12.60 -16.61 -11.91
C ARG A 320 -11.63 -15.44 -11.68
N GLY A 321 -10.83 -15.09 -12.69
CA GLY A 321 -10.02 -13.88 -12.64
C GLY A 321 -10.85 -12.59 -12.67
N LEU A 322 -10.40 -11.55 -11.93
CA LEU A 322 -11.03 -10.22 -11.94
C LEU A 322 -10.90 -9.53 -13.30
N LYS A 323 -9.69 -9.58 -13.90
CA LYS A 323 -9.39 -8.93 -15.19
C LYS A 323 -9.67 -9.82 -16.39
N THR A 324 -9.56 -11.13 -16.22
CA THR A 324 -9.69 -12.13 -17.27
C THR A 324 -10.83 -13.07 -16.95
N ALA A 325 -11.72 -13.34 -17.90
CA ALA A 325 -12.78 -14.33 -17.73
C ALA A 325 -12.28 -15.78 -17.59
N ARG A 326 -10.96 -16.01 -17.61
CA ARG A 326 -10.33 -17.30 -17.36
C ARG A 326 -10.60 -17.76 -15.94
N MET A 327 -11.00 -19.02 -15.83
CA MET A 327 -11.10 -19.75 -14.57
C MET A 327 -9.75 -20.39 -14.24
N GLY A 328 -9.37 -20.37 -12.96
CA GLY A 328 -8.29 -21.20 -12.46
C GLY A 328 -8.66 -22.68 -12.39
N ASP A 329 -7.74 -23.47 -11.88
CA ASP A 329 -7.87 -24.92 -11.74
C ASP A 329 -7.98 -25.33 -10.25
N LEU A 330 -8.56 -26.50 -9.99
CA LEU A 330 -8.57 -27.11 -8.66
C LEU A 330 -7.52 -28.23 -8.60
N TYR A 331 -6.55 -28.08 -7.72
CA TYR A 331 -5.54 -29.08 -7.40
C TYR A 331 -5.98 -29.87 -6.18
N VAL A 332 -6.08 -31.17 -6.36
CA VAL A 332 -6.46 -32.10 -5.30
C VAL A 332 -5.25 -32.90 -4.93
N LYS A 333 -4.77 -32.69 -3.70
CA LYS A 333 -3.66 -33.43 -3.12
C LYS A 333 -4.20 -34.61 -2.35
N VAL A 334 -3.78 -35.79 -2.77
CA VAL A 334 -4.17 -37.05 -2.13
C VAL A 334 -3.42 -37.21 -0.82
N VAL A 335 -4.15 -37.40 0.27
CA VAL A 335 -3.60 -37.70 1.59
C VAL A 335 -4.05 -39.10 1.97
N LEU A 336 -3.09 -39.99 2.25
CA LEU A 336 -3.42 -41.34 2.68
C LEU A 336 -3.80 -41.33 4.16
N GLU A 337 -5.01 -41.78 4.47
CA GLU A 337 -5.47 -41.95 5.83
C GLU A 337 -5.19 -43.38 6.32
N VAL A 338 -4.34 -43.49 7.34
CA VAL A 338 -4.02 -44.77 7.98
C VAL A 338 -4.99 -45.00 9.14
N PRO A 339 -5.75 -46.09 9.17
CA PRO A 339 -6.74 -46.35 10.22
C PRO A 339 -6.06 -46.58 11.57
N THR A 340 -6.54 -45.89 12.61
CA THR A 340 -5.94 -45.92 13.96
C THR A 340 -6.59 -46.95 14.91
N LYS A 341 -7.89 -47.20 14.77
CA LYS A 341 -8.67 -48.06 15.67
C LYS A 341 -9.04 -49.39 15.00
N LEU A 342 -8.07 -50.29 14.92
CA LEU A 342 -8.24 -51.59 14.27
C LEU A 342 -8.71 -52.68 15.25
N ASN A 343 -9.71 -53.48 14.85
CA ASN A 343 -10.13 -54.68 15.56
C ASN A 343 -9.17 -55.87 15.29
N ALA A 344 -9.38 -56.99 16.00
CA ALA A 344 -8.51 -58.16 15.89
C ALA A 344 -8.45 -58.73 14.46
N ASP A 345 -9.59 -58.84 13.79
CA ASP A 345 -9.68 -59.37 12.43
C ASP A 345 -8.99 -58.48 11.40
N GLN A 346 -9.15 -57.16 11.50
CA GLN A 346 -8.50 -56.17 10.63
C GLN A 346 -6.97 -56.22 10.80
N LYS A 347 -6.49 -56.31 12.05
CA LYS A 347 -5.05 -56.46 12.32
C LYS A 347 -4.49 -57.75 11.71
N LYS A 348 -5.23 -58.85 11.80
CA LYS A 348 -4.82 -60.13 11.20
C LYS A 348 -4.66 -59.99 9.68
N LYS A 349 -5.66 -59.43 8.99
CA LYS A 349 -5.62 -59.23 7.53
C LYS A 349 -4.49 -58.29 7.08
N ILE A 350 -4.21 -57.22 7.84
CA ILE A 350 -3.11 -56.30 7.51
C ILE A 350 -1.74 -57.00 7.67
N LYS A 351 -1.58 -57.87 8.67
CA LYS A 351 -0.36 -58.67 8.83
C LYS A 351 -0.18 -59.65 7.68
N GLU A 352 -1.22 -60.42 7.36
CA GLU A 352 -1.20 -61.37 6.23
C GLU A 352 -0.85 -60.66 4.92
N LEU A 353 -1.42 -59.47 4.67
CA LEU A 353 -1.06 -58.66 3.51
C LEU A 353 0.41 -58.23 3.54
N GLY A 354 0.91 -57.78 4.70
CA GLY A 354 2.30 -57.37 4.87
C GLY A 354 3.31 -58.51 4.67
N ASP A 355 2.94 -59.75 5.01
CA ASP A 355 3.78 -60.94 4.82
C ASP A 355 3.84 -61.37 3.35
N ILE A 356 2.81 -61.08 2.55
CA ILE A 356 2.74 -61.37 1.11
C ILE A 356 3.47 -60.31 0.28
N LEU A 357 3.44 -59.04 0.72
CA LEU A 357 4.06 -57.94 -0.01
C LEU A 357 5.59 -58.01 0.08
N ASP A 358 6.26 -57.93 -1.08
CA ASP A 358 7.71 -58.00 -1.17
C ASP A 358 8.37 -56.64 -1.49
N ASN A 359 9.69 -56.65 -1.69
CA ASN A 359 10.44 -55.44 -2.05
C ASN A 359 10.17 -54.96 -3.49
N GLU A 360 9.54 -55.77 -4.35
CA GLU A 360 9.12 -55.35 -5.69
C GLU A 360 7.87 -54.48 -5.61
N ASN A 361 6.97 -54.76 -4.66
CA ASN A 361 5.81 -53.92 -4.37
C ASN A 361 6.17 -52.55 -3.73
N HIS A 362 7.37 -52.42 -3.15
CA HIS A 362 7.81 -51.24 -2.40
C HIS A 362 9.07 -50.57 -2.98
N GLY A 363 9.00 -50.12 -4.24
CA GLY A 363 10.15 -49.55 -4.97
C GLY A 363 10.90 -48.41 -4.25
N LYS A 364 10.20 -47.50 -3.54
CA LYS A 364 10.86 -46.43 -2.76
C LYS A 364 11.66 -46.96 -1.56
N LYS A 365 11.16 -47.99 -0.88
CA LYS A 365 11.83 -48.61 0.28
C LYS A 365 13.10 -49.34 -0.14
N LYS A 366 13.06 -50.02 -1.29
CA LYS A 366 14.22 -50.64 -1.93
C LYS A 366 15.28 -49.58 -2.27
N SER A 367 14.91 -48.54 -3.03
CA SER A 367 15.83 -47.46 -3.42
C SER A 367 16.44 -46.73 -2.22
N PHE A 368 15.67 -46.51 -1.14
CA PHE A 368 16.20 -45.92 0.08
C PHE A 368 17.21 -46.85 0.78
N SER A 369 16.91 -48.15 0.89
CA SER A 369 17.79 -49.14 1.51
C SER A 369 19.12 -49.28 0.76
N ASP A 370 19.08 -49.21 -0.57
CA ASP A 370 20.27 -49.28 -1.42
C ASP A 370 21.15 -48.03 -1.23
N LYS A 371 20.55 -46.83 -1.29
CA LYS A 371 21.26 -45.57 -1.01
C LYS A 371 21.87 -45.52 0.40
N MET A 372 21.19 -46.11 1.38
CA MET A 372 21.69 -46.18 2.75
C MET A 372 22.92 -47.08 2.84
N LYS A 373 22.91 -48.24 2.17
CA LYS A 373 24.07 -49.14 2.12
C LYS A 373 25.28 -48.51 1.42
N ASP A 374 25.05 -47.69 0.41
CA ASP A 374 26.12 -46.97 -0.29
C ASP A 374 26.71 -45.81 0.53
N LEU A 375 25.95 -45.24 1.47
CA LEU A 375 26.39 -44.16 2.36
C LEU A 375 27.26 -44.62 3.53
N PHE A 376 27.16 -45.90 3.90
CA PHE A 376 27.91 -46.52 5.00
C PHE A 376 28.97 -47.53 4.52
N LYS A 377 29.30 -47.51 3.22
CA LYS A 377 30.52 -48.07 2.64
C LYS A 377 31.53 -46.96 2.47
#